data_AF-A0A453LCI8-F1
#
_entry.id   AF-A0A453LCI8-F1
#
_cell.length_a   1.000
_cell.length_b   1.000
_cell.length_c   1.000
_cell.angle_alpha   90.00
_cell.angle_beta   90.00
_cell.angle_gamma   90.00
#
_symmetry.space_group_name_H-M   'P 1'
#
loop_
_entity.id
_entity.type
_entity.pdbx_description
1 polymer ?
#
loop_
_entity_poly.entity_id
_entity_poly.type
_entity_poly.pdbx_seq_one_letter_code
_entity_poly.pdbx_strand_id
1 'polypeptide(L)'
;MLVNHLWESNFTPQRIVRGLGPWGPDLVRRYTTARFGSHSTGELLTENESSLLTDYIYHTLAAKASGELCLKHIFSLGAFARKPLLHSASDWKVPTTFIYGHDDWMNYQGAQQARKDMKVPCEIIRVPQGGHFVFIDNPAGFHSAIFYACRKFLSGDAEEGLSLPDGLISA
;
A
#
# COMPACT_ATOMS: atom_id res chain seq x y z
N MET A 1 6.77 27.55 -7.40
CA MET A 1 8.05 26.81 -7.30
C MET A 1 8.13 25.77 -8.41
N LEU A 2 9.34 25.48 -8.90
CA LEU A 2 9.62 24.52 -9.99
C LEU A 2 8.98 23.13 -9.75
N VAL A 3 9.06 22.62 -8.52
CA VAL A 3 8.52 21.31 -8.13
C VAL A 3 7.01 21.22 -8.36
N ASN A 4 6.26 22.27 -8.01
CA ASN A 4 4.82 22.32 -8.27
C ASN A 4 4.50 22.33 -9.77
N HIS A 5 5.32 23.03 -10.56
CA HIS A 5 5.15 23.05 -12.01
C HIS A 5 5.41 21.67 -12.63
N LEU A 6 6.46 20.96 -12.18
CA LEU A 6 6.74 19.58 -12.60
C LEU A 6 5.58 18.62 -12.26
N TRP A 7 5.03 18.74 -11.05
CA TRP A 7 3.87 17.96 -10.60
C TRP A 7 2.65 18.18 -11.51
N GLU A 8 2.27 19.43 -11.74
CA GLU A 8 1.12 19.78 -12.58
C GLU A 8 1.32 19.43 -14.06
N SER A 9 2.58 19.34 -14.51
CA SER A 9 2.98 19.00 -15.88
C SER A 9 3.13 17.49 -16.15
N ASN A 10 2.71 16.61 -15.23
CA ASN A 10 2.89 15.15 -15.35
C ASN A 10 4.35 14.73 -15.52
N PHE A 11 5.28 15.43 -14.86
CA PHE A 11 6.65 14.98 -14.79
C PHE A 11 6.79 13.94 -13.68
N THR A 12 6.82 12.66 -14.05
CA THR A 12 6.80 11.52 -13.13
C THR A 12 8.18 10.85 -13.03
N PRO A 13 8.50 10.16 -11.90
CA PRO A 13 9.72 9.36 -11.80
C PRO A 13 9.88 8.33 -12.92
N GLN A 14 8.79 7.72 -13.39
CA GLN A 14 8.82 6.71 -14.45
C GLN A 14 9.16 7.33 -15.81
N ARG A 15 8.84 8.62 -16.03
CA ARG A 15 9.32 9.33 -17.21
C ARG A 15 10.85 9.42 -17.23
N ILE A 16 11.49 9.56 -16.07
CA ILE A 16 12.95 9.51 -15.95
C ILE A 16 13.45 8.09 -16.27
N VAL A 17 12.84 7.05 -15.68
CA VAL A 17 13.19 5.64 -15.96
C VAL A 17 13.13 5.33 -17.45
N ARG A 18 12.06 5.74 -18.15
CA ARG A 18 11.92 5.56 -19.61
C ARG A 18 12.95 6.36 -20.41
N GLY A 19 13.22 7.60 -19.99
CA GLY A 19 14.16 8.48 -20.67
C GLY A 19 15.62 8.02 -20.58
N LEU A 20 15.99 7.31 -19.51
CA LEU A 20 17.33 6.74 -19.33
C LEU A 20 17.59 5.48 -20.17
N GLY A 21 16.56 4.92 -20.80
CA GLY A 21 16.67 3.78 -21.70
C GLY A 21 17.44 2.61 -21.06
N PRO A 22 18.59 2.17 -21.64
CA PRO A 22 19.38 1.04 -21.12
C PRO A 22 19.85 1.17 -19.66
N TRP A 23 19.90 2.37 -19.08
CA TRP A 23 20.29 2.57 -17.68
C TRP A 23 19.11 2.56 -16.70
N GLY A 24 17.87 2.53 -17.20
CA GLY A 24 16.67 2.43 -16.37
C GLY A 24 16.65 1.22 -15.42
N PRO A 25 17.04 0.01 -15.86
CA PRO A 25 17.07 -1.17 -14.98
C PRO A 25 17.96 -1.02 -13.75
N ASP A 26 19.16 -0.44 -13.89
CA ASP A 26 20.08 -0.25 -12.75
C ASP A 26 19.52 0.75 -11.74
N LEU A 27 18.92 1.85 -12.22
CA LEU A 27 18.25 2.81 -11.34
C LEU A 27 17.15 2.15 -10.52
N VAL A 28 16.31 1.33 -11.16
CA VAL A 28 15.24 0.60 -10.48
C VAL A 28 15.81 -0.41 -9.49
N ARG A 29 16.86 -1.17 -9.85
CA ARG A 29 17.56 -2.10 -8.96
C ARG A 29 18.07 -1.41 -7.70
N ARG A 30 18.74 -0.27 -7.83
CA ARG A 30 19.23 0.50 -6.67
C ARG A 30 18.09 0.94 -5.76
N TYR A 31 16.98 1.38 -6.34
CA TYR A 31 15.78 1.76 -5.59
C TYR A 31 15.16 0.56 -4.86
N THR A 32 14.95 -0.57 -5.53
CA THR A 32 14.31 -1.76 -4.95
C THR A 32 15.18 -2.40 -3.89
N THR A 33 16.50 -2.48 -4.09
CA THR A 33 17.45 -2.98 -3.06
C THR A 33 17.42 -2.11 -1.81
N ALA A 34 17.39 -0.78 -1.95
CA ALA A 34 17.28 0.10 -0.79
C ALA A 34 15.91 -0.07 -0.09
N ARG A 35 14.81 -0.04 -0.86
CA ARG A 35 13.44 -0.01 -0.30
C ARG A 35 12.97 -1.35 0.27
N PHE A 36 13.27 -2.46 -0.39
CA PHE A 36 12.78 -3.81 -0.06
C PHE A 36 13.89 -4.74 0.46
N GLY A 37 15.13 -4.25 0.53
CA GLY A 37 16.22 -4.89 1.24
C GLY A 37 16.55 -4.11 2.51
N SER A 38 17.46 -3.13 2.40
CA SER A 38 18.05 -2.44 3.55
C SER A 38 17.06 -1.68 4.45
N HIS A 39 15.90 -1.28 3.92
CA HIS A 39 14.86 -0.57 4.68
C HIS A 39 13.61 -1.42 4.94
N SER A 40 13.64 -2.72 4.67
CA SER A 40 12.53 -3.61 5.02
C SER A 40 12.45 -3.76 6.55
N THR A 41 11.24 -3.69 7.09
CA THR A 41 10.96 -3.81 8.53
C THR A 41 10.61 -5.24 8.96
N GLY A 42 10.47 -6.16 8.01
CA GLY A 42 10.07 -7.53 8.25
C GLY A 42 10.89 -8.53 7.46
N GLU A 43 10.22 -9.46 6.78
CA GLU A 43 10.85 -10.52 6.01
C GLU A 43 11.69 -9.92 4.86
N LEU A 44 12.89 -10.45 4.68
CA LEU A 44 13.77 -10.08 3.58
C LEU A 44 13.51 -11.01 2.40
N LEU A 45 13.37 -10.41 1.22
CA LEU A 45 13.29 -11.17 -0.02
C LEU A 45 14.59 -11.92 -0.26
N THR A 46 14.48 -13.15 -0.75
CA THR A 46 15.64 -13.87 -1.31
C THR A 46 16.23 -13.12 -2.50
N GLU A 47 17.47 -13.42 -2.86
CA GLU A 47 18.10 -12.79 -4.03
C GLU A 47 17.29 -12.99 -5.32
N ASN A 48 16.72 -14.18 -5.49
CA ASN A 48 15.87 -14.50 -6.64
C ASN A 48 14.57 -13.69 -6.63
N GLU A 49 13.85 -13.62 -5.50
CA GLU A 49 12.62 -12.82 -5.37
C GLU A 49 12.90 -11.32 -5.55
N SER A 50 14.00 -10.83 -4.99
CA SER A 50 14.44 -9.44 -5.15
C SER A 50 14.75 -9.10 -6.61
N SER A 51 15.40 -10.01 -7.35
CA SER A 51 15.62 -9.83 -8.79
C SER A 51 14.32 -9.83 -9.57
N LEU A 52 13.42 -10.79 -9.30
CA LEU A 52 12.11 -10.87 -9.96
C LEU A 52 11.26 -9.63 -9.69
N LEU A 53 11.23 -9.15 -8.44
CA LEU A 53 10.53 -7.92 -8.07
C LEU A 53 11.12 -6.71 -8.79
N THR A 54 12.45 -6.63 -8.88
CA THR A 54 13.15 -5.55 -9.58
C THR A 54 12.78 -5.53 -11.07
N ASP A 55 12.80 -6.69 -11.73
CA ASP A 55 12.46 -6.81 -13.14
C ASP A 55 10.99 -6.46 -13.38
N TYR A 56 10.08 -6.96 -12.53
CA TYR A 56 8.65 -6.65 -12.57
C TYR A 56 8.40 -5.14 -12.43
N ILE A 57 9.02 -4.50 -11.43
CA ILE A 57 8.89 -3.05 -11.22
C ILE A 57 9.45 -2.31 -12.44
N TYR A 58 10.66 -2.64 -12.91
CA TYR A 58 11.26 -1.96 -14.05
C TYR A 58 10.34 -2.01 -15.28
N HIS A 59 9.85 -3.19 -15.64
CA HIS A 59 8.98 -3.33 -16.81
C HIS A 59 7.63 -2.61 -16.63
N THR A 60 7.10 -2.54 -15.41
CA THR A 60 5.89 -1.76 -15.11
C THR A 60 6.13 -0.25 -15.26
N LEU A 61 7.28 0.27 -14.81
CA LEU A 61 7.62 1.69 -14.94
C LEU A 61 8.02 2.06 -16.38
N ALA A 62 8.69 1.17 -17.10
CA ALA A 62 9.14 1.37 -18.47
C ALA A 62 7.99 1.27 -19.50
N ALA A 63 6.90 0.59 -19.15
CA ALA A 63 5.71 0.49 -19.99
C ALA A 63 5.08 1.86 -20.29
N LYS A 64 4.14 1.87 -21.25
CA LYS A 64 3.40 3.08 -21.64
C LYS A 64 2.75 3.71 -20.39
N ALA A 65 2.95 5.02 -20.24
CA ALA A 65 2.39 5.79 -19.13
C ALA A 65 0.88 5.55 -18.98
N SER A 66 0.47 5.29 -17.74
CA SER A 66 -0.90 4.89 -17.38
C SER A 66 -1.28 5.55 -16.05
N GLY A 67 -1.49 4.76 -14.98
CA GLY A 67 -1.97 5.22 -13.68
C GLY A 67 -1.14 6.34 -13.03
N GLU A 68 0.16 6.43 -13.34
CA GLU A 68 1.03 7.52 -12.89
C GLU A 68 0.53 8.92 -13.31
N LEU A 69 -0.15 9.04 -14.45
CA LEU A 69 -0.67 10.32 -14.93
C LEU A 69 -1.94 10.75 -14.17
N CYS A 70 -2.59 9.81 -13.48
CA CYS A 70 -3.75 10.08 -12.63
C CYS A 70 -3.33 10.74 -11.30
N LEU A 71 -2.09 10.54 -10.84
CA LEU A 71 -1.65 10.97 -9.50
C LEU A 71 -1.87 12.47 -9.25
N LYS A 72 -1.61 13.34 -10.23
CA LYS A 72 -1.84 14.79 -10.06
C LYS A 72 -3.32 15.18 -9.89
N HIS A 73 -4.23 14.34 -10.39
CA HIS A 73 -5.66 14.58 -10.35
C HIS A 73 -6.26 14.12 -9.02
N ILE A 74 -5.71 13.08 -8.41
CA ILE A 74 -6.17 12.57 -7.10
C ILE A 74 -5.41 13.20 -5.94
N PHE A 75 -4.15 13.60 -6.13
CA PHE A 75 -3.30 14.23 -5.13
C PHE A 75 -2.85 15.63 -5.55
N SER A 76 -2.84 16.56 -4.61
CA SER A 76 -2.03 17.77 -4.70
C SER A 76 -0.57 17.45 -4.37
N LEU A 77 0.31 18.41 -4.59
CA LEU A 77 1.73 18.27 -4.29
C LEU A 77 1.95 17.79 -2.85
N GLY A 78 2.85 16.83 -2.66
CA GLY A 78 3.11 16.20 -1.35
C GLY A 78 2.20 15.00 -1.04
N ALA A 79 1.50 14.46 -2.05
CA ALA A 79 0.59 13.32 -1.91
C ALA A 79 -0.63 13.59 -1.00
N PHE A 80 -1.02 14.85 -0.82
CA PHE A 80 -2.26 15.20 -0.12
C PHE A 80 -3.47 14.96 -1.02
N ALA A 81 -4.48 14.24 -0.53
CA ALA A 81 -5.67 13.94 -1.31
C ALA A 81 -6.46 15.22 -1.64
N ARG A 82 -6.77 15.44 -2.92
CA ARG A 82 -7.63 16.57 -3.34
C ARG A 82 -9.06 16.42 -2.88
N LYS A 83 -9.54 15.17 -2.85
CA LYS A 83 -10.86 14.77 -2.32
C LYS A 83 -10.66 13.60 -1.37
N PRO A 84 -10.36 13.86 -0.08
CA PRO A 84 -10.16 12.80 0.89
C PRO A 84 -11.39 11.90 1.02
N LEU A 85 -11.18 10.59 0.92
CA LEU A 85 -12.25 9.59 1.08
C LEU A 85 -12.95 9.69 2.44
N LEU A 86 -12.24 10.16 3.46
CA LEU A 86 -12.75 10.40 4.81
C LEU A 86 -14.07 11.20 4.82
N HIS A 87 -14.20 12.21 3.95
CA HIS A 87 -15.40 13.07 3.92
C HIS A 87 -16.65 12.33 3.41
N SER A 88 -16.50 11.15 2.81
CA SER A 88 -17.59 10.31 2.31
C SER A 88 -17.85 9.06 3.16
N ALA A 89 -17.12 8.91 4.27
CA ALA A 89 -17.16 7.68 5.08
C ALA A 89 -18.58 7.32 5.58
N SER A 90 -19.41 8.33 5.85
CA SER A 90 -20.81 8.15 6.28
C SER A 90 -21.76 7.62 5.20
N ASP A 91 -21.35 7.68 3.94
CA ASP A 91 -22.11 7.19 2.78
C ASP A 91 -21.71 5.76 2.38
N TRP A 92 -20.68 5.18 3.00
CA TRP A 92 -20.20 3.85 2.67
C TRP A 92 -21.19 2.77 3.10
N LYS A 93 -21.44 1.84 2.19
CA LYS A 93 -22.47 0.79 2.34
C LYS A 93 -21.90 -0.62 2.50
N VAL A 94 -20.59 -0.77 2.33
CA VAL A 94 -19.92 -2.08 2.33
C VAL A 94 -19.07 -2.19 3.60
N PRO A 95 -19.22 -3.27 4.40
CA PRO A 95 -18.31 -3.54 5.51
C PRO A 95 -16.86 -3.44 5.04
N THR A 96 -16.01 -2.72 5.78
CA THR A 96 -14.65 -2.41 5.34
C THR A 96 -13.66 -2.76 6.43
N THR A 97 -12.61 -3.50 6.08
CA THR A 97 -11.47 -3.72 6.98
C THR A 97 -10.26 -2.98 6.41
N PHE A 98 -9.68 -2.09 7.21
CA PHE A 98 -8.42 -1.46 6.89
C PHE A 98 -7.27 -2.29 7.46
N ILE A 99 -6.26 -2.54 6.64
CA ILE A 99 -5.06 -3.29 7.04
C ILE A 99 -3.85 -2.36 6.86
N TYR A 100 -3.12 -2.12 7.93
CA TYR A 100 -1.93 -1.27 7.96
C TYR A 100 -0.72 -2.04 8.46
N GLY A 101 0.46 -1.59 8.04
CA GLY A 101 1.70 -1.97 8.71
C GLY A 101 1.78 -1.29 10.09
N HIS A 102 2.47 -1.92 11.03
CA HIS A 102 2.79 -1.26 12.29
C HIS A 102 3.73 -0.07 12.05
N ASP A 103 4.72 -0.23 11.19
CA ASP A 103 5.76 0.77 10.91
C ASP A 103 5.53 1.47 9.56
N ASP A 104 4.25 1.75 9.26
CA ASP A 104 3.82 2.45 8.06
C ASP A 104 4.00 3.97 8.21
N TRP A 105 4.54 4.61 7.17
CA TRP A 105 4.62 6.07 7.10
C TRP A 105 3.24 6.71 6.90
N MET A 106 2.26 5.94 6.40
CA MET A 106 0.88 6.37 6.25
C MET A 106 0.11 6.22 7.57
N ASN A 107 -0.59 7.29 7.97
CA ASN A 107 -1.24 7.35 9.27
C ASN A 107 -2.56 6.54 9.32
N TYR A 108 -2.57 5.45 10.10
CA TYR A 108 -3.76 4.62 10.35
C TYR A 108 -4.89 5.36 11.09
N GLN A 109 -4.62 6.46 11.77
CA GLN A 109 -5.63 7.27 12.45
C GLN A 109 -6.67 7.83 11.47
N GLY A 110 -6.34 7.96 10.18
CA GLY A 110 -7.32 8.28 9.14
C GLY A 110 -8.46 7.25 9.07
N ALA A 111 -8.15 5.95 9.20
CA ALA A 111 -9.16 4.89 9.29
C ALA A 111 -9.93 4.94 10.61
N GLN A 112 -9.28 5.27 11.73
CA GLN A 112 -9.98 5.46 13.01
C GLN A 112 -10.99 6.61 12.93
N GLN A 113 -10.64 7.69 12.23
CA GLN A 113 -11.54 8.80 12.01
C GLN A 113 -12.69 8.40 11.08
N ALA A 114 -12.41 7.69 9.98
CA ALA A 114 -13.45 7.18 9.08
C ALA A 114 -14.44 6.26 9.82
N ARG A 115 -13.94 5.35 10.66
CA ARG A 115 -14.77 4.43 11.46
C ARG A 115 -15.81 5.15 12.32
N LYS A 116 -15.51 6.35 12.84
CA LYS A 116 -16.47 7.13 13.65
C LYS A 116 -17.68 7.58 12.84
N ASP A 117 -17.49 7.85 11.56
CA ASP A 117 -18.51 8.37 10.66
C ASP A 117 -19.23 7.26 9.86
N MET A 118 -18.62 6.08 9.75
CA MET A 118 -19.17 4.93 9.04
C MET A 118 -20.39 4.32 9.74
N LYS A 119 -21.38 3.90 8.94
CA LYS A 119 -22.62 3.23 9.40
C LYS A 119 -22.59 1.72 9.21
N VAL A 120 -21.47 1.17 8.76
CA VAL A 120 -21.25 -0.25 8.45
C VAL A 120 -20.08 -0.78 9.27
N PRO A 121 -19.99 -2.11 9.49
CA PRO A 121 -18.89 -2.69 10.24
C PRO A 121 -17.55 -2.24 9.67
N CYS A 122 -16.67 -1.78 10.56
CA CYS A 122 -15.34 -1.30 10.22
C CYS A 122 -14.31 -1.86 11.20
N GLU A 123 -13.36 -2.62 10.67
CA GLU A 123 -12.22 -3.15 11.44
C GLU A 123 -10.94 -2.47 10.99
N ILE A 124 -10.00 -2.30 11.91
CA ILE A 124 -8.68 -1.73 11.63
C ILE A 124 -7.66 -2.68 12.21
N ILE A 125 -6.88 -3.31 11.34
CA ILE A 125 -5.88 -4.31 11.70
C ILE A 125 -4.51 -3.75 11.40
N ARG A 126 -3.59 -3.85 12.37
CA ARG A 126 -2.19 -3.49 12.22
C ARG A 126 -1.33 -4.75 12.28
N VAL A 127 -0.54 -4.95 11.24
CA VAL A 127 0.34 -6.12 11.05
C VAL A 127 1.73 -5.77 11.60
N PRO A 128 2.27 -6.56 12.54
CA PRO A 128 3.60 -6.32 13.11
C PRO A 128 4.68 -6.52 12.05
N GLN A 129 5.82 -5.82 12.19
CA GLN A 129 6.93 -5.87 11.24
C GLN A 129 6.55 -5.47 9.80
N GLY A 130 5.35 -4.94 9.58
CA GLY A 130 4.89 -4.44 8.29
C GLY A 130 5.07 -2.93 8.17
N GLY A 131 5.60 -2.46 7.05
CA GLY A 131 5.56 -1.06 6.63
C GLY A 131 4.41 -0.82 5.65
N HIS A 132 4.57 0.13 4.73
CA HIS A 132 3.53 0.48 3.76
C HIS A 132 3.16 -0.65 2.80
N PHE A 133 4.11 -1.52 2.47
CA PHE A 133 3.90 -2.69 1.61
C PHE A 133 3.80 -3.92 2.48
N VAL A 134 2.80 -3.96 3.37
CA VAL A 134 2.58 -5.01 4.37
C VAL A 134 2.66 -6.42 3.78
N PHE A 135 2.15 -6.61 2.56
CA PHE A 135 2.14 -7.90 1.86
C PHE A 135 3.53 -8.36 1.38
N ILE A 136 4.51 -7.46 1.31
CA ILE A 136 5.92 -7.77 1.06
C ILE A 136 6.66 -7.90 2.39
N ASP A 137 6.46 -6.94 3.29
CA ASP A 137 7.22 -6.84 4.54
C ASP A 137 6.84 -7.98 5.53
N ASN A 138 5.59 -8.42 5.58
CA ASN A 138 5.15 -9.56 6.39
C ASN A 138 4.00 -10.32 5.70
N PRO A 139 4.31 -11.21 4.74
CA PRO A 139 3.31 -11.94 3.97
C PRO A 139 2.40 -12.81 4.85
N ALA A 140 2.96 -13.50 5.83
CA ALA A 140 2.20 -14.37 6.74
C ALA A 140 1.20 -13.59 7.60
N GLY A 141 1.64 -12.46 8.16
CA GLY A 141 0.79 -11.55 8.93
C GLY A 141 -0.29 -10.90 8.07
N PHE A 142 0.06 -10.45 6.86
CA PHE A 142 -0.90 -9.91 5.90
C PHE A 142 -1.97 -10.94 5.51
N HIS A 143 -1.58 -12.17 5.17
CA HIS A 143 -2.52 -13.24 4.83
C HIS A 143 -3.43 -13.58 6.01
N SER A 144 -2.89 -13.68 7.23
CA SER A 144 -3.68 -13.88 8.45
C SER A 144 -4.72 -12.76 8.63
N ALA A 145 -4.34 -11.51 8.39
CA ALA A 145 -5.25 -10.37 8.47
C ALA A 145 -6.36 -10.43 7.41
N ILE A 146 -6.05 -10.85 6.18
CA ILE A 146 -7.03 -11.06 5.11
C ILE A 146 -8.00 -12.19 5.46
N PHE A 147 -7.51 -13.35 5.90
CA PHE A 147 -8.37 -14.46 6.30
C PHE A 147 -9.29 -14.08 7.45
N TYR A 148 -8.77 -13.35 8.44
CA TYR A 148 -9.59 -12.80 9.50
C TYR A 148 -10.62 -11.80 8.97
N ALA A 149 -10.24 -10.84 8.13
CA ALA A 149 -11.16 -9.85 7.56
C ALA A 149 -12.30 -10.52 6.77
N CYS A 150 -11.99 -11.60 6.05
CA CYS A 150 -12.94 -12.34 5.23
C CYS A 150 -13.62 -13.51 5.95
N ARG A 151 -13.39 -13.71 7.26
CA ARG A 151 -13.83 -14.88 8.03
C ARG A 151 -15.32 -15.22 7.85
N LYS A 152 -16.18 -14.20 7.87
CA LYS A 152 -17.63 -14.36 7.71
C LYS A 152 -18.08 -14.89 6.35
N PHE A 153 -17.20 -14.81 5.33
CA PHE A 153 -17.49 -15.25 3.97
C PHE A 153 -16.75 -16.53 3.59
N LEU A 154 -15.61 -16.80 4.24
CA LEU A 154 -14.79 -17.99 3.99
C LEU A 154 -15.20 -19.18 4.87
N SER A 155 -15.68 -18.91 6.08
CA SER A 155 -16.22 -19.92 7.00
C SER A 155 -17.69 -20.12 6.66
N GLY A 156 -18.02 -21.12 5.84
CA GLY A 156 -19.42 -21.51 5.64
C GLY A 156 -20.07 -21.84 6.99
N ASP A 157 -21.16 -21.13 7.34
CA ASP A 157 -22.06 -21.27 8.49
C ASP A 157 -21.48 -21.57 9.90
N ALA A 158 -20.16 -21.55 10.08
CA ALA A 158 -19.51 -21.67 11.38
C ALA A 158 -19.35 -20.27 12.00
N GLU A 159 -20.40 -19.81 12.69
CA GLU A 159 -20.42 -18.54 13.45
C GLU A 159 -19.45 -18.48 14.64
N GLU A 160 -18.62 -19.49 14.89
CA GLU A 160 -17.75 -19.52 16.06
C GLU A 160 -16.37 -18.90 15.79
N GLY A 161 -16.29 -17.59 16.07
CA GLY A 161 -15.21 -17.07 16.91
C GLY A 161 -13.77 -17.25 16.41
N LEU A 162 -13.49 -17.04 15.11
CA LEU A 162 -12.12 -16.78 14.69
C LEU A 162 -11.63 -15.52 15.42
N SER A 163 -10.81 -15.71 16.45
CA SER A 163 -10.14 -14.65 17.20
C SER A 163 -9.12 -13.97 16.29
N LEU A 164 -8.74 -12.75 16.66
CA LEU A 164 -7.70 -12.05 15.93
C LEU A 164 -6.41 -12.90 15.99
N PRO A 165 -5.82 -13.30 14.84
CA PRO A 165 -4.63 -14.14 14.83
C PRO A 165 -3.47 -13.54 15.64
N ASP A 166 -2.65 -14.42 16.22
CA ASP A 166 -1.54 -14.02 17.07
C ASP A 166 -0.62 -13.00 16.39
N GLY A 167 -0.29 -11.93 17.13
CA GLY A 167 0.58 -10.85 16.67
C GLY A 167 -0.14 -9.72 15.92
N LEU A 168 -1.37 -9.92 15.42
CA LEU A 168 -2.15 -8.84 14.84
C LEU A 168 -2.74 -7.94 15.94
N ILE A 169 -2.76 -6.63 15.68
CA ILE A 169 -3.25 -5.63 16.64
C ILE A 169 -4.50 -4.96 16.06
N SER A 170 -5.59 -4.94 16.82
CA SER A 170 -6.75 -4.13 16.51
C SER A 170 -6.54 -2.70 16.98
N ALA A 171 -6.88 -1.71 16.13
CA ALA A 171 -6.74 -0.27 16.41
C ALA A 171 -8.08 0.47 16.36
#